data_AF-A0A936EJ28-F1
#
_entry.id   AF-A0A936EJ28-F1
#
_cell.length_a   1.000
_cell.length_b   1.000
_cell.length_c   1.000
_cell.angle_alpha   90.00
_cell.angle_beta   90.00
_cell.angle_gamma   90.00
#
_symmetry.space_group_name_H-M   'P 1'
#
loop_
_entity.id
_entity.type
_entity.pdbx_description
1 polymer ?
#
loop_
_entity_poly.entity_id
_entity_poly.type
_entity_poly.pdbx_seq_one_letter_code
_entity_poly.pdbx_strand_id
1 'polypeptide(L)'
;MSLCITEHARQRANERLGWSMRTLDRMLERIFHFGLAPEKAPARLARFLTHLQDGAGATVRAYGQHVFIFQHVEDHADIALVTVYLVQTNLRSLLRKRTFTSANTNRFPSSTPTGVPSREGWAPNNRSCEPESIPVAA
;
A
#
# COMPACT_ATOMS: atom_id res chain seq x y z
N MET A 1 13.28 -10.72 -0.22
CA MET A 1 11.87 -10.37 0.05
C MET A 1 11.44 -9.41 -1.01
N SER A 2 10.61 -9.86 -1.96
CA SER A 2 9.96 -8.95 -2.90
C SER A 2 8.51 -8.69 -2.42
N LEU A 3 8.01 -7.48 -2.68
CA LEU A 3 6.62 -7.14 -2.40
C LEU A 3 5.85 -7.20 -3.72
N CYS A 4 4.77 -7.97 -3.75
CA CYS A 4 3.92 -8.13 -4.92
C CYS A 4 2.57 -7.47 -4.69
N ILE A 5 1.92 -7.00 -5.75
CA ILE A 5 0.56 -6.45 -5.70
C ILE A 5 -0.34 -7.40 -6.47
N THR A 6 -1.36 -7.95 -5.80
CA THR A 6 -2.37 -8.74 -6.50
C THR A 6 -3.22 -7.85 -7.41
N GLU A 7 -3.73 -8.43 -8.49
CA GLU A 7 -4.63 -7.73 -9.39
C GLU A 7 -5.87 -7.18 -8.67
N HIS A 8 -6.39 -7.93 -7.69
CA HIS A 8 -7.47 -7.48 -6.83
C HIS A 8 -7.10 -6.23 -6.03
N ALA A 9 -5.93 -6.21 -5.37
CA ALA A 9 -5.47 -5.04 -4.63
C ALA A 9 -5.27 -3.83 -5.54
N ARG A 10 -4.75 -4.04 -6.75
CA ARG A 10 -4.57 -2.99 -7.77
C ARG A 10 -5.91 -2.34 -8.13
N GLN A 11 -6.92 -3.16 -8.43
CA GLN A 11 -8.27 -2.67 -8.73
C GLN A 11 -8.85 -1.90 -7.55
N ARG A 12 -8.75 -2.44 -6.33
CA ARG A 12 -9.27 -1.77 -5.12
C ARG A 12 -8.55 -0.46 -4.82
N ALA A 13 -7.25 -0.39 -5.04
CA ALA A 13 -6.49 0.84 -4.88
C ALA A 13 -6.92 1.91 -5.90
N ASN A 14 -7.18 1.52 -7.15
CA ASN A 14 -7.70 2.46 -8.14
C ASN A 14 -9.10 2.97 -7.74
N GLU A 15 -10.02 2.05 -7.41
CA GLU A 15 -11.41 2.38 -7.04
C GLU A 15 -11.51 3.23 -5.77
N ARG A 16 -10.70 2.93 -4.73
CA ARG A 16 -10.85 3.52 -3.39
C ARG A 16 -9.89 4.68 -3.14
N LEU A 17 -8.66 4.58 -3.62
CA LEU A 17 -7.61 5.60 -3.42
C LEU A 17 -7.44 6.51 -4.64
N GLY A 18 -7.94 6.11 -5.82
CA GLY A 18 -7.60 6.77 -7.08
C GLY A 18 -6.12 6.63 -7.45
N TRP A 19 -5.43 5.63 -6.90
CA TRP A 19 -4.00 5.46 -7.12
C TRP A 19 -3.72 4.69 -8.42
N SER A 20 -2.81 5.22 -9.22
CA SER A 20 -2.23 4.50 -10.35
C SER A 20 -1.29 3.39 -9.87
N MET A 21 -1.08 2.37 -10.71
CA MET A 21 -0.21 1.24 -10.41
C MET A 21 1.19 1.68 -9.96
N ARG A 22 1.79 2.64 -10.67
CA ARG A 22 3.10 3.22 -10.32
C ARG A 22 3.11 3.89 -8.94
N THR A 23 2.01 4.55 -8.57
CA THR A 23 1.88 5.20 -7.26
C THR A 23 1.76 4.15 -6.16
N LEU A 24 0.94 3.12 -6.39
CA LEU A 24 0.76 2.02 -5.45
C LEU A 24 2.08 1.29 -5.21
N ASP A 25 2.82 0.98 -6.27
CA ASP A 25 4.11 0.29 -6.20
C ASP A 25 5.14 1.08 -5.38
N ARG A 26 5.32 2.37 -5.68
CA ARG A 26 6.19 3.27 -4.89
C ARG A 26 5.75 3.40 -3.43
N MET A 27 4.43 3.38 -3.17
CA MET A 27 3.90 3.50 -1.82
C MET A 27 3.92 2.18 -1.06
N LEU A 28 3.99 1.05 -1.75
CA LEU A 28 3.88 -0.29 -1.19
C LEU A 28 4.97 -0.55 -0.16
N GLU A 29 6.23 -0.34 -0.54
CA GLU A 29 7.39 -0.47 0.33
C GLU A 29 7.26 0.45 1.55
N ARG A 30 6.86 1.71 1.31
CA ARG A 30 6.68 2.69 2.37
C ARG A 30 5.60 2.26 3.36
N ILE A 31 4.48 1.73 2.88
CA ILE A 31 3.37 1.27 3.72
C ILE A 31 3.75 0.00 4.47
N PHE A 32 4.51 -0.90 3.85
CA PHE A 32 4.92 -2.13 4.50
C PHE A 32 5.89 -1.85 5.67
N HIS A 33 6.90 -1.00 5.44
CA HIS A 33 7.91 -0.70 6.46
C HIS A 33 7.45 0.36 7.48
N PHE A 34 6.82 1.43 7.02
CA PHE A 34 6.40 2.56 7.85
C PHE A 34 4.90 2.55 8.15
N GLY A 35 4.15 1.53 7.74
CA GLY A 35 2.74 1.43 8.13
C GLY A 35 2.57 1.19 9.62
N LEU A 36 1.50 1.75 10.19
CA LEU A 36 1.14 1.52 11.58
C LEU A 36 0.67 0.08 11.75
N ALA A 37 1.46 -0.71 12.48
CA ALA A 37 1.11 -2.05 12.93
C ALA A 37 0.08 -2.01 14.07
N PRO A 38 -0.72 -3.08 14.25
CA PRO A 38 -1.67 -3.20 15.37
C PRO A 38 -0.99 -3.02 16.74
N GLU A 39 0.21 -3.55 16.91
CA GLU A 39 1.00 -3.44 18.15
C GLU A 39 1.33 -2.00 18.54
N LYS A 40 1.54 -1.13 17.54
CA LYS A 40 1.88 0.29 17.74
C LYS A 40 0.64 1.17 17.75
N ALA A 41 -0.52 0.63 17.41
CA ALA A 41 -1.79 1.37 17.33
C ALA A 41 -2.41 1.57 18.73
N PRO A 42 -3.21 2.64 18.95
CA PRO A 42 -3.97 2.79 20.19
C PRO A 42 -5.00 1.65 20.33
N ALA A 43 -5.31 1.26 21.56
CA ALA A 43 -6.09 0.05 21.88
C ALA A 43 -7.36 -0.16 21.00
N ARG A 44 -8.13 0.90 20.72
CA ARG A 44 -9.33 0.82 19.89
C ARG A 44 -9.03 0.50 18.42
N LEU A 45 -7.98 1.10 17.87
CA LEU A 45 -7.53 0.82 16.50
C LEU A 45 -6.80 -0.52 16.42
N ALA A 46 -6.00 -0.86 17.43
CA ALA A 46 -5.33 -2.15 17.54
C ALA A 46 -6.35 -3.28 17.47
N ARG A 47 -7.43 -3.24 18.27
CA ARG A 47 -8.51 -4.24 18.22
C ARG A 47 -9.12 -4.39 16.81
N PHE A 48 -9.35 -3.28 16.12
CA PHE A 48 -9.87 -3.30 14.75
C PHE A 48 -8.88 -3.94 13.76
N LEU A 49 -7.60 -3.57 13.84
CA LEU A 49 -6.56 -4.12 12.97
C LEU A 49 -6.29 -5.59 13.26
N THR A 50 -6.29 -6.00 14.53
CA THR A 50 -6.15 -7.41 14.94
C THR A 50 -7.31 -8.25 14.44
N HIS A 51 -8.54 -7.74 14.49
CA HIS A 51 -9.69 -8.45 13.91
C HIS A 51 -9.55 -8.64 12.39
N LEU A 52 -8.92 -7.71 11.68
CA LEU A 52 -8.62 -7.88 10.25
C LEU A 52 -7.45 -8.83 9.99
N GLN A 53 -6.62 -9.08 11.01
CA GLN A 53 -5.45 -9.95 10.94
C GLN A 53 -5.78 -11.42 11.24
N ASP A 54 -7.01 -11.74 11.64
CA ASP A 54 -7.42 -13.08 12.11
C ASP A 54 -7.37 -14.18 11.03
N GLY A 55 -6.91 -13.86 9.82
CA GLY A 55 -6.55 -14.83 8.78
C GLY A 55 -5.09 -15.30 8.94
N ALA A 56 -4.87 -16.61 8.85
CA ALA A 56 -3.53 -17.21 8.91
C ALA A 56 -2.56 -16.53 7.92
N GLY A 57 -1.44 -15.99 8.44
CA GLY A 57 -0.39 -15.37 7.65
C GLY A 57 -0.68 -13.94 7.14
N ALA A 58 -1.77 -13.30 7.57
CA ALA A 58 -2.06 -11.93 7.22
C ALA A 58 -1.23 -10.94 8.06
N THR A 59 -0.61 -9.97 7.40
CA THR A 59 0.04 -8.81 8.00
C THR A 59 -0.76 -7.56 7.66
N VAL A 60 -1.25 -6.85 8.68
CA VAL A 60 -2.11 -5.68 8.48
C VAL A 60 -1.33 -4.40 8.80
N ARG A 61 -1.38 -3.42 7.90
CA ARG A 61 -0.73 -2.11 8.08
C ARG A 61 -1.71 -0.97 7.78
N ALA A 62 -1.80 0.00 8.67
CA ALA A 62 -2.57 1.21 8.42
C ALA A 62 -1.68 2.35 7.94
N TYR A 63 -2.11 3.07 6.89
CA TYR A 63 -1.42 4.25 6.38
C TYR A 63 -2.43 5.32 5.95
N GLY A 64 -2.29 6.52 6.51
CA GLY A 64 -3.24 7.61 6.29
C GLY A 64 -4.65 7.27 6.81
N GLN A 65 -5.61 7.10 5.91
CA GLN A 65 -7.00 6.72 6.23
C GLN A 65 -7.37 5.31 5.75
N HIS A 66 -6.38 4.52 5.35
CA HIS A 66 -6.59 3.23 4.70
C HIS A 66 -5.81 2.13 5.43
N VAL A 67 -6.33 0.91 5.33
CA VAL A 67 -5.71 -0.31 5.84
C VAL A 67 -5.31 -1.17 4.66
N PHE A 68 -4.09 -1.67 4.70
CA PHE A 68 -3.49 -2.52 3.70
C PHE A 68 -3.27 -3.89 4.32
N ILE A 69 -3.79 -4.93 3.67
CA ILE A 69 -3.66 -6.31 4.11
C ILE A 69 -2.69 -7.02 3.19
N PHE A 70 -1.60 -7.48 3.79
CA PHE A 70 -0.56 -8.26 3.17
C PHE A 70 -0.71 -9.72 3.57
N GLN A 71 -0.34 -10.63 2.69
CA GLN A 71 -0.32 -12.07 2.98
C GLN A 71 1.02 -12.63 2.54
N HIS A 72 1.58 -13.51 3.36
CA HIS A 72 2.74 -14.30 2.97
C HIS A 72 2.32 -15.40 1.99
N VAL A 73 3.06 -15.51 0.89
CA VAL A 73 2.96 -16.65 -0.03
C VAL A 73 3.99 -17.66 0.46
N GLU A 74 3.60 -18.90 0.77
CA GLU A 74 4.54 -19.87 1.37
C GLU A 74 5.60 -20.39 0.39
N ASP A 75 5.31 -20.38 -0.91
CA ASP A 75 6.19 -20.90 -1.96
C ASP A 75 7.38 -20.01 -2.32
N HIS A 76 7.27 -18.71 -2.05
CA HIS A 76 8.32 -17.73 -2.35
C HIS A 76 8.44 -16.79 -1.15
N ALA A 77 9.64 -16.31 -0.80
CA ALA A 77 9.85 -15.38 0.31
C ALA A 77 9.30 -13.96 0.01
N ASP A 78 8.11 -13.91 -0.56
CA ASP A 78 7.41 -12.78 -1.14
C ASP A 78 6.13 -12.50 -0.37
N ILE A 79 5.78 -11.23 -0.34
CA ILE A 79 4.63 -10.74 0.40
C ILE A 79 3.71 -10.06 -0.58
N ALA A 80 2.49 -10.58 -0.69
CA ALA A 80 1.49 -10.07 -1.61
C ALA A 80 0.52 -9.11 -0.89
N LEU A 81 0.31 -7.92 -1.44
CA LEU A 81 -0.82 -7.07 -1.06
C LEU A 81 -2.09 -7.67 -1.64
N VAL A 82 -3.00 -8.10 -0.76
CA VAL A 82 -4.25 -8.76 -1.13
C VAL A 82 -5.37 -7.75 -1.33
N THR A 83 -5.48 -6.77 -0.43
CA THR A 83 -6.59 -5.82 -0.48
C THR A 83 -6.31 -4.55 0.31
N VAL A 84 -7.09 -3.50 0.01
CA VAL A 84 -6.98 -2.17 0.60
C VAL A 84 -8.35 -1.72 1.08
N TYR A 85 -8.52 -1.48 2.38
CA TYR A 85 -9.78 -1.01 2.97
C TYR A 85 -9.71 0.44 3.41
N LEU A 86 -10.87 1.09 3.39
CA LEU A 86 -11.05 2.38 4.03
C LEU A 86 -11.36 2.17 5.52
N VAL A 87 -10.67 2.91 6.39
CA VAL A 87 -10.92 2.83 7.83
C VAL A 87 -12.31 3.39 8.14
N GLN A 88 -13.07 2.73 9.03
CA GLN A 88 -14.36 3.22 9.51
C GLN A 88 -14.23 4.66 10.01
N THR A 89 -15.19 5.53 9.67
CA THR A 89 -15.16 6.98 9.94
C THR A 89 -14.82 7.32 11.40
N ASN A 90 -15.34 6.55 12.34
CA ASN A 90 -15.13 6.72 13.78
C ASN A 90 -13.67 6.45 14.23
N LEU A 91 -12.89 5.73 13.44
CA LEU A 91 -11.49 5.38 13.72
C LEU A 91 -10.50 6.27 12.94
N ARG A 92 -10.96 7.01 11.91
CA ARG A 92 -10.10 7.90 11.12
C ARG A 92 -9.51 9.05 11.94
N SER A 93 -10.23 9.53 12.94
CA SER A 93 -9.77 10.59 13.86
C SER A 93 -8.55 10.15 14.68
N LEU A 94 -8.45 8.85 15.00
CA LEU A 94 -7.34 8.26 15.74
C LEU A 94 -6.07 8.13 14.88
N LEU A 95 -6.25 7.93 13.56
CA LEU A 95 -5.15 7.89 12.59
C LEU A 95 -4.61 9.29 12.29
N ARG A 96 -5.50 10.29 12.14
CA ARG A 96 -5.10 11.67 11.84
C ARG A 96 -4.28 12.31 12.96
N LYS A 97 -4.51 11.95 14.23
CA LYS A 97 -3.70 12.43 15.36
C LYS A 97 -2.27 11.89 15.38
N ARG A 98 -1.99 10.83 14.62
CA ARG A 98 -0.68 10.17 14.56
C ARG A 98 -0.08 10.19 13.15
N THR A 99 -0.60 11.03 12.25
CA THR A 99 0.10 11.28 10.98
C THR A 99 1.52 11.67 11.31
N PHE A 100 2.41 10.74 10.99
CA PHE A 100 3.85 10.81 11.03
C PHE A 100 4.36 12.22 11.23
N THR A 101 4.88 12.50 12.42
CA THR A 101 5.92 13.51 12.63
C THR A 101 7.17 13.11 11.85
N SER A 102 7.05 12.95 10.53
CA SER A 102 8.14 13.23 9.62
C SER A 102 8.15 14.74 9.54
N ALA A 103 8.99 15.37 10.35
CA ALA A 103 9.38 16.74 10.15
C ALA A 103 9.95 16.86 8.72
N ASN A 104 9.10 17.19 7.74
CA ASN A 104 9.57 17.69 6.46
C ASN A 104 9.64 19.21 6.59
N THR A 105 10.78 19.64 7.14
CA THR A 105 11.26 21.01 7.10
C THR A 105 11.61 21.32 5.64
N ASN A 106 10.62 21.56 4.80
CA ASN A 106 10.85 22.23 3.51
C ASN A 106 9.75 23.26 3.31
N ARG A 107 10.04 24.46 3.83
CA ARG A 107 9.55 25.72 3.25
C ARG A 107 9.84 25.67 1.76
N PHE A 108 8.80 25.60 0.94
CA PHE A 108 8.91 26.03 -0.45
C PHE A 108 8.82 27.55 -0.46
N PRO A 109 9.85 28.30 -0.88
CA PRO A 109 9.64 29.65 -1.35
C PRO A 109 8.96 29.58 -2.72
N SER A 110 7.85 30.29 -2.82
CA SER A 110 7.15 30.57 -4.07
C SER A 110 8.10 31.20 -5.09
N SER A 111 8.27 30.57 -6.25
CA SER A 111 8.65 31.26 -7.49
C SER A 111 8.10 30.48 -8.69
N THR A 112 7.33 31.18 -9.51
CA THR A 112 6.71 30.74 -10.76
C THR A 112 7.70 30.96 -11.94
N PRO A 113 7.32 30.80 -13.23
CA PRO A 113 7.72 29.65 -14.04
C PRO A 113 8.46 30.05 -15.32
N THR A 114 9.53 29.37 -15.75
CA THR A 114 10.00 29.50 -17.14
C THR A 114 10.85 28.30 -17.56
N GLY A 115 10.56 27.74 -18.73
CA GLY A 115 11.54 26.98 -19.50
C GLY A 115 11.18 25.52 -19.78
N VAL A 116 10.58 25.28 -20.94
CA VAL A 116 10.62 24.00 -21.66
C VAL A 116 12.09 23.76 -22.09
N PRO A 117 12.59 22.51 -22.04
CA PRO A 117 12.87 21.85 -23.31
C PRO A 117 12.54 20.35 -23.37
N SER A 118 12.49 19.90 -24.62
CA SER A 118 12.18 18.59 -25.19
C SER A 118 13.01 17.38 -24.75
N ARG A 119 12.39 16.22 -25.03
CA ARG A 119 12.92 14.99 -25.66
C ARG A 119 13.48 13.85 -24.79
N GLU A 120 13.04 12.67 -25.24
CA GLU A 120 13.68 11.35 -25.23
C GLU A 120 13.35 10.36 -24.10
N GLY A 121 12.56 9.35 -24.49
CA GLY A 121 12.94 7.95 -24.33
C GLY A 121 12.66 7.32 -22.97
N TRP A 122 11.43 6.83 -22.76
CA TRP A 122 11.20 5.84 -21.71
C TRP A 122 10.18 4.78 -22.14
N ALA A 123 10.70 3.59 -22.44
CA ALA A 123 9.91 2.38 -22.65
C ALA A 123 9.51 1.81 -21.27
N PRO A 124 8.22 1.50 -21.02
CA PRO A 124 7.85 0.76 -19.83
C PRO A 124 8.15 -0.73 -20.02
N ASN A 125 9.03 -1.27 -19.16
CA ASN A 125 9.14 -2.71 -18.94
C ASN A 125 7.81 -3.22 -18.38
N ASN A 126 6.98 -3.80 -19.25
CA ASN A 126 5.81 -4.56 -18.88
C ASN A 126 6.26 -5.90 -18.26
N ARG A 127 6.30 -5.97 -16.93
CA ARG A 127 6.20 -7.27 -16.24
C ARG A 127 4.76 -7.41 -15.75
N SER A 128 3.90 -7.84 -16.67
CA SER A 128 2.66 -8.52 -16.29
C SER A 128 3.06 -9.85 -15.66
N CYS A 129 2.65 -10.09 -14.42
CA CYS A 129 2.60 -11.45 -13.88
C CYS A 129 1.38 -12.11 -14.52
N GLU A 130 1.55 -12.77 -15.66
CA GLU A 130 0.55 -13.70 -16.16
C GLU A 130 0.53 -14.93 -15.26
N PRO A 131 -0.64 -15.43 -14.84
CA PRO A 131 -0.72 -16.75 -14.23
C PRO A 131 -0.52 -17.79 -15.35
N GLU A 132 0.67 -18.39 -15.40
CA GLU A 132 0.87 -19.62 -16.17
C GLU A 132 -0.08 -20.71 -15.65
N SER A 133 -0.79 -21.26 -16.61
CA SER A 133 -1.62 -22.45 -16.63
C SER A 133 -1.35 -23.46 -15.51
N ILE A 134 -2.37 -23.70 -14.68
CA ILE A 134 -2.46 -24.91 -13.85
C ILE A 134 -2.79 -26.09 -14.79
N PRO A 135 -1.95 -27.15 -14.87
CA PRO A 135 -2.37 -28.38 -15.51
C PRO A 135 -3.36 -29.11 -14.58
N VAL A 136 -4.62 -29.19 -15.01
CA VAL A 136 -5.58 -30.16 -14.44
C VAL A 136 -5.15 -31.54 -14.93
N ALA A 137 -4.50 -32.29 -14.05
CA ALA A 137 -4.35 -33.73 -14.17
C ALA A 137 -5.43 -34.44 -13.34
N ALA A 138 -5.87 -35.58 -13.87
CA ALA A 138 -6.90 -36.52 -13.41
C ALA A 138 -8.33 -36.21 -13.86
#